data_AF-Q8CV31-F1
#
_entry.id   AF-Q8CV31-F1
#
_cell.length_a   1.000
_cell.length_b   1.000
_cell.length_c   1.000
_cell.angle_alpha   90.00
_cell.angle_beta   90.00
_cell.angle_gamma   90.00
#
_symmetry.space_group_name_H-M   'P 1'
#
loop_
_entity.id
_entity.type
_entity.pdbx_description
1 polymer ?
#
loop_
_entity_poly.entity_id
_entity_poly.type
_entity_poly.pdbx_seq_one_letter_code
_entity_poly.pdbx_strand_id
1 'polypeptide(L)'
;MVALIIILFAILVLDQFINRKLIKKLNIKRSDLGEKYVNKLHKYGEGILYWASFIVMIIAINELPYLRILIFVGMTALFAFRTIMKWIYVRERKTYLLSAITCVLFILGSVTYGVTDYFNFI
;
A
#
# COMPACT_ATOMS: atom_id res chain seq x y z
N MET A 1 -12.74 6.68 13.54
CA MET A 1 -13.18 5.47 12.80
C MET A 1 -13.70 5.83 11.41
N VAL A 2 -14.76 6.65 11.30
CA VAL A 2 -15.33 7.07 10.00
C VAL A 2 -14.30 7.73 9.08
N ALA A 3 -13.51 8.69 9.59
CA ALA A 3 -12.45 9.35 8.82
C ALA A 3 -11.40 8.36 8.26
N LEU A 4 -11.04 7.34 9.05
CA LEU A 4 -10.08 6.30 8.64
C LEU A 4 -10.63 5.49 7.46
N ILE A 5 -11.90 5.10 7.53
CA ILE A 5 -12.58 4.36 6.45
C ILE A 5 -12.68 5.21 5.18
N ILE A 6 -13.03 6.50 5.31
CA ILE A 6 -13.11 7.43 4.18
C ILE A 6 -11.74 7.58 3.51
N ILE A 7 -10.67 7.75 4.29
CA ILE A 7 -9.30 7.88 3.76
C ILE A 7 -8.87 6.60 3.05
N LEU A 8 -9.11 5.43 3.64
CA LEU A 8 -8.81 4.14 3.00
C LEU A 8 -9.58 3.95 1.69
N PHE A 9 -10.88 4.29 1.68
CA PHE A 9 -11.70 4.20 0.49
C PHE A 9 -11.22 5.15 -0.61
N ALA A 10 -10.86 6.39 -0.25
CA ALA A 10 -10.30 7.36 -1.18
C ALA A 10 -8.97 6.88 -1.78
N ILE A 11 -8.07 6.31 -0.97
CA ILE A 11 -6.81 5.71 -1.44
C ILE A 11 -7.08 4.59 -2.44
N LEU A 12 -8.03 3.70 -2.16
CA LEU A 12 -8.36 2.59 -3.05
C LEU A 12 -8.90 3.07 -4.41
N VAL A 13 -9.79 4.06 -4.39
CA VAL A 13 -10.36 4.63 -5.62
C VAL A 13 -9.28 5.35 -6.44
N LEU A 14 -8.45 6.16 -5.78
CA LEU A 14 -7.34 6.87 -6.43
C LEU A 14 -6.31 5.91 -7.00
N ASP A 15 -5.91 4.89 -6.23
CA ASP A 15 -4.97 3.88 -6.68
C ASP A 15 -5.49 3.16 -7.92
N GLN A 16 -6.75 2.71 -7.90
CA GLN A 16 -7.35 2.03 -9.05
C GLN A 16 -7.41 2.91 -10.30
N PHE A 17 -7.72 4.20 -10.13
CA PHE A 17 -7.78 5.15 -11.24
C PHE A 17 -6.40 5.45 -11.81
N ILE A 18 -5.42 5.73 -10.95
CA ILE A 18 -4.04 6.04 -11.35
C ILE A 18 -3.41 4.81 -12.00
N ASN A 19 -3.55 3.62 -11.40
CA ASN A 19 -3.04 2.38 -11.95
C ASN A 19 -3.65 2.06 -13.32
N ARG A 20 -4.97 2.27 -13.52
CA ARG A 20 -5.59 2.14 -14.85
C ARG A 20 -4.98 3.09 -15.87
N LYS A 21 -4.71 4.35 -15.50
CA LYS A 21 -4.07 5.32 -16.38
C LYS A 21 -2.63 4.93 -16.70
N LEU A 22 -1.84 4.49 -15.73
CA LEU A 22 -0.45 4.07 -15.97
C LEU A 22 -0.35 2.83 -16.85
N ILE A 23 -1.22 1.82 -16.66
CA ILE A 23 -1.23 0.63 -17.51
C ILE A 23 -1.43 1.02 -18.98
N LYS A 24 -2.39 1.92 -19.24
CA LYS A 24 -2.64 2.43 -20.59
C LYS A 24 -1.46 3.25 -21.14
N LYS A 25 -0.86 4.11 -20.31
CA LYS A 25 0.23 5.01 -20.73
C LYS A 25 1.55 4.26 -20.98
N LEU A 26 1.83 3.22 -20.20
CA LEU A 26 3.09 2.47 -20.25
C LEU A 26 3.01 1.21 -21.13
N ASN A 27 1.87 0.93 -21.77
CA ASN A 27 1.64 -0.29 -22.57
C ASN A 27 2.07 -1.57 -21.85
N ILE A 28 1.78 -1.66 -20.55
CA ILE A 28 2.14 -2.83 -19.75
C ILE A 28 1.30 -4.02 -20.25
N LYS A 29 1.96 -5.08 -20.73
CA LYS A 29 1.27 -6.27 -21.22
C LYS A 29 0.52 -6.94 -20.08
N ARG A 30 -0.68 -7.43 -20.36
CA ARG A 30 -1.51 -8.14 -19.37
C ARG A 30 -0.82 -9.38 -18.79
N SER A 31 0.07 -10.01 -19.56
CA SER A 31 0.92 -11.12 -19.12
C SER A 31 1.85 -10.72 -17.97
N ASP A 32 2.33 -9.47 -17.95
CA ASP A 32 3.26 -8.96 -16.96
C ASP A 32 2.57 -8.56 -15.64
N LEU A 33 1.25 -8.38 -15.69
CA LEU A 33 0.42 -8.18 -14.49
C LEU A 33 0.15 -9.51 -13.75
N GLY A 34 0.23 -10.64 -14.44
CA GLY A 34 -0.04 -11.98 -13.89
C GLY A 34 1.11 -12.56 -13.06
N GLU A 35 2.35 -12.17 -13.35
CA GLU A 35 3.52 -12.54 -12.56
C GLU A 35 3.57 -11.73 -11.25
N LYS A 36 2.75 -12.17 -10.29
CA LYS A 36 2.59 -11.49 -8.99
C LYS A 36 3.85 -11.57 -8.13
N TYR A 37 4.64 -12.64 -8.26
CA TYR A 37 5.82 -12.89 -7.45
C TYR A 37 7.03 -13.14 -8.35
N VAL A 38 8.09 -12.39 -8.10
CA VAL A 38 9.32 -12.52 -8.87
C VAL A 38 10.20 -13.67 -8.39
N ASN A 39 10.11 -13.98 -7.10
CA ASN A 39 10.90 -15.03 -6.48
C ASN A 39 10.14 -15.62 -5.27
N LYS A 40 10.55 -16.81 -4.81
CA LYS A 40 10.04 -17.42 -3.57
C LYS A 40 10.23 -16.48 -2.37
N LEU A 41 11.37 -15.77 -2.29
CA LEU A 41 11.62 -14.75 -1.25
C LEU A 41 10.61 -13.61 -1.28
N HIS A 42 10.20 -13.14 -2.47
CA HIS A 42 9.14 -12.13 -2.58
C HIS A 42 7.82 -12.66 -2.00
N LYS A 43 7.48 -13.92 -2.32
CA LYS A 43 6.24 -14.55 -1.87
C LYS A 43 6.20 -14.71 -0.35
N TYR A 44 7.28 -15.22 0.25
CA TYR A 44 7.35 -15.38 1.70
C TYR A 44 7.46 -14.04 2.43
N GLY A 45 8.30 -13.12 1.95
CA GLY A 45 8.46 -11.80 2.53
C GLY A 45 7.16 -10.99 2.52
N GLU A 46 6.47 -10.91 1.37
CA GLU A 46 5.19 -10.22 1.28
C GLU A 46 4.12 -10.91 2.15
N GLY A 47 4.13 -12.25 2.22
CA GLY A 47 3.22 -13.01 3.07
C GLY A 47 3.41 -12.72 4.57
N ILE A 48 4.66 -12.72 5.04
CA ILE A 48 4.99 -12.43 6.44
C ILE A 48 4.60 -10.99 6.80
N LEU A 49 4.96 -10.01 5.95
CA LEU A 49 4.58 -8.61 6.16
C LEU A 49 3.05 -8.43 6.14
N TYR A 50 2.33 -9.21 5.33
CA TYR A 50 0.87 -9.13 5.26
C TYR A 50 0.24 -9.62 6.56
N TRP A 51 0.66 -10.80 7.04
CA TRP A 51 0.20 -11.32 8.32
C TRP A 51 0.57 -10.41 9.49
N ALA A 52 1.79 -9.88 9.52
CA ALA A 52 2.21 -8.92 10.53
C ALA A 52 1.33 -7.66 10.52
N SER A 53 1.08 -7.09 9.34
CA SER A 53 0.23 -5.90 9.20
C SER A 53 -1.23 -6.18 9.59
N PHE A 54 -1.72 -7.38 9.31
CA PHE A 54 -3.06 -7.81 9.68
C PHE A 54 -3.24 -7.94 11.19
N ILE A 55 -2.26 -8.53 11.89
CA ILE A 55 -2.25 -8.62 13.35
C ILE A 55 -2.23 -7.22 13.97
N VAL A 56 -1.35 -6.35 13.48
CA VAL A 56 -1.27 -4.95 13.95
C VAL A 56 -2.60 -4.21 13.76
N MET A 57 -3.29 -4.45 12.64
CA MET A 57 -4.61 -3.86 12.38
C MET A 57 -5.66 -4.33 13.39
N ILE A 58 -5.70 -5.62 13.72
CA ILE A 58 -6.65 -6.16 14.73
C ILE A 58 -6.39 -5.52 16.09
N ILE A 59 -5.12 -5.42 16.51
CA ILE A 59 -4.75 -4.85 17.81
C ILE A 59 -5.10 -3.34 17.86
N ALA A 60 -4.77 -2.59 16.80
CA ALA A 60 -5.01 -1.15 16.73
C ALA A 60 -6.50 -0.77 16.70
N ILE A 61 -7.36 -1.66 16.21
CA ILE A 61 -8.83 -1.44 16.21
C ILE A 61 -9.42 -1.70 17.60
N ASN A 62 -9.00 -2.80 18.26
CA ASN A 62 -9.65 -3.27 19.49
C ASN A 62 -9.13 -2.59 20.76
N GLU A 63 -7.81 -2.40 20.90
CA GLU A 63 -7.23 -2.03 22.19
C GLU A 63 -6.61 -0.64 22.19
N LEU A 64 -6.00 -0.20 21.09
CA LEU A 64 -5.12 0.97 21.10
C LEU A 64 -5.45 1.95 19.95
N PRO A 65 -6.42 2.88 20.14
CA PRO A 65 -6.86 3.79 19.09
C PRO A 65 -5.78 4.75 18.61
N TYR A 66 -4.77 5.07 19.44
CA TYR A 66 -3.63 5.90 19.05
C TYR A 66 -2.65 5.16 18.12
N LEU A 67 -2.65 3.82 18.13
CA LEU A 67 -1.83 3.00 17.22
C LEU A 67 -2.47 2.81 15.85
N ARG A 68 -3.66 3.38 15.58
CA ARG A 68 -4.34 3.27 14.27
C ARG A 68 -3.49 3.76 13.11
N ILE A 69 -2.56 4.69 13.34
CA ILE A 69 -1.63 5.16 12.31
C ILE A 69 -0.70 4.04 11.81
N LEU A 70 -0.39 3.05 12.65
CA LEU A 70 0.45 1.89 12.26
C LEU A 70 -0.20 1.03 11.17
N ILE A 71 -1.52 1.08 11.00
CA ILE A 71 -2.21 0.39 9.91
C ILE A 71 -1.70 0.91 8.56
N PHE A 72 -1.55 2.23 8.44
CA PHE A 72 -1.02 2.86 7.23
C PHE A 72 0.48 2.58 7.06
N VAL A 73 1.24 2.56 8.16
CA VAL A 73 2.67 2.23 8.14
C VAL A 73 2.91 0.79 7.67
N GLY A 74 2.14 -0.18 8.18
CA GLY A 74 2.24 -1.59 7.77
C GLY A 74 1.96 -1.78 6.28
N MET A 75 0.90 -1.15 5.77
CA MET A 75 0.61 -1.20 4.33
C MET A 75 1.66 -0.47 3.50
N THR A 76 2.19 0.64 3.97
CA THR A 76 3.30 1.33 3.30
C THR A 76 4.52 0.42 3.20
N ALA A 77 4.90 -0.25 4.29
CA ALA A 77 6.04 -1.17 4.30
C ALA A 77 5.84 -2.34 3.32
N LEU A 78 4.63 -2.89 3.25
CA LEU A 78 4.25 -3.92 2.28
C LEU A 78 4.45 -3.45 0.83
N PHE A 79 3.89 -2.29 0.48
CA PHE A 79 4.00 -1.75 -0.87
C PHE A 79 5.43 -1.30 -1.21
N ALA A 80 6.18 -0.78 -0.24
CA ALA A 80 7.59 -0.45 -0.39
C ALA A 80 8.42 -1.72 -0.68
N PHE A 81 8.25 -2.78 0.11
CA PHE A 81 8.94 -4.06 -0.11
C PHE A 81 8.63 -4.64 -1.50
N ARG A 82 7.34 -4.64 -1.89
CA ARG A 82 6.92 -5.08 -3.22
C ARG A 82 7.54 -4.23 -4.33
N THR A 83 7.65 -2.92 -4.13
CA THR A 83 8.26 -1.98 -5.09
C THR A 83 9.74 -2.26 -5.25
N ILE A 84 10.48 -2.37 -4.14
CA ILE A 84 11.92 -2.66 -4.14
C ILE A 84 12.20 -3.99 -4.85
N MET A 85 11.47 -5.04 -4.50
CA MET A 85 11.67 -6.36 -5.11
C MET A 85 11.32 -6.37 -6.61
N LYS A 86 10.25 -5.69 -7.04
CA LYS A 86 9.94 -5.55 -8.47
C LYS A 86 10.96 -4.67 -9.20
N TRP A 87 11.51 -3.66 -8.54
CA TRP A 87 12.50 -2.76 -9.13
C TRP A 87 13.84 -3.46 -9.34
N ILE A 88 14.28 -4.28 -8.38
CA ILE A 88 15.55 -5.03 -8.46
C ILE A 88 15.47 -6.16 -9.50
N TYR A 89 14.38 -6.94 -9.49
CA TYR A 89 14.34 -8.18 -10.29
C TYR A 89 13.58 -8.06 -11.61
N VAL A 90 12.66 -7.09 -11.78
CA VAL A 90 11.83 -6.95 -13.01
C VAL A 90 11.72 -5.50 -13.45
N ARG A 91 12.87 -4.82 -13.53
CA ARG A 91 12.92 -3.40 -13.92
C ARG A 91 12.31 -3.14 -15.30
N GLU A 92 12.47 -4.07 -16.23
CA GLU A 92 12.03 -3.92 -17.63
C GLU A 92 10.52 -3.88 -17.81
N ARG A 93 9.75 -4.60 -16.98
CA ARG A 93 8.29 -4.66 -17.10
C ARG A 93 7.59 -3.41 -16.55
N LYS A 94 8.32 -2.48 -15.92
CA LYS A 94 7.81 -1.21 -15.34
C LYS A 94 6.67 -1.37 -14.32
N THR A 95 6.32 -2.59 -13.93
CA THR A 95 5.27 -2.93 -12.97
C THR A 95 5.61 -2.49 -11.55
N TYR A 96 6.87 -2.17 -11.28
CA TYR A 96 7.31 -1.53 -10.03
C TYR A 96 6.68 -0.14 -9.84
N LEU A 97 6.38 0.60 -10.92
CA LEU A 97 5.77 1.94 -10.85
C LEU A 97 4.35 1.90 -10.28
N LEU A 98 3.59 0.84 -10.56
CA LEU A 98 2.26 0.68 -9.97
C LEU A 98 2.35 0.57 -8.46
N SER A 99 3.18 -0.37 -7.97
CA SER A 99 3.38 -0.55 -6.53
C SER A 99 3.96 0.70 -5.86
N ALA A 100 4.82 1.45 -6.55
CA ALA A 100 5.43 2.67 -6.04
C ALA A 100 4.38 3.77 -5.83
N ILE A 101 3.43 3.92 -6.76
CA ILE A 101 2.35 4.89 -6.63
C ILE A 101 1.44 4.53 -5.46
N THR A 102 1.11 3.24 -5.31
CA THR A 102 0.32 2.78 -4.16
C THR A 102 1.05 3.09 -2.85
N CYS A 103 2.37 2.89 -2.81
CA CYS A 103 3.20 3.26 -1.66
C CYS A 103 3.10 4.75 -1.33
N VAL A 104 3.23 5.63 -2.33
CA VAL A 104 3.12 7.09 -2.15
C VAL A 104 1.72 7.50 -1.67
N LEU A 105 0.67 6.87 -2.19
CA LEU A 105 -0.71 7.12 -1.76
C LEU A 105 -0.93 6.73 -0.29
N PHE A 106 -0.33 5.62 0.16
CA PHE A 106 -0.41 5.21 1.57
C PHE A 106 0.37 6.16 2.50
N ILE A 107 1.52 6.69 2.09
CA ILE A 107 2.26 7.71 2.84
C ILE A 107 1.41 8.98 3.00
N LEU A 108 0.85 9.48 1.90
CA LEU A 108 -0.06 10.63 1.90
C LEU A 108 -1.29 10.37 2.78
N GLY A 109 -1.84 9.16 2.72
CA GLY A 109 -2.92 8.70 3.58
C GLY A 109 -2.57 8.78 5.07
N SER A 110 -1.38 8.31 5.45
CA SER A 110 -0.90 8.38 6.83
C SER A 110 -0.75 9.81 7.33
N VAL A 111 -0.20 10.71 6.50
CA VAL A 111 -0.06 12.14 6.84
C VAL A 111 -1.44 12.78 6.99
N THR A 112 -2.34 12.53 6.04
CA THR A 112 -3.71 13.09 6.07
C THR A 112 -4.46 12.61 7.30
N TYR A 113 -4.32 11.32 7.66
CA TYR A 113 -4.92 10.78 8.87
C TYR A 113 -4.34 11.44 10.13
N GLY A 114 -3.02 11.57 10.25
CA GLY A 114 -2.39 12.22 11.40
C GLY A 114 -2.78 13.69 11.56
N VAL A 115 -2.88 14.44 10.45
CA VAL A 115 -3.36 15.83 10.44
C VAL A 115 -4.83 15.91 10.85
N THR A 116 -5.68 15.03 10.32
CA THR A 116 -7.12 15.00 10.65
C THR A 116 -7.33 14.65 12.13
N ASP A 117 -6.57 13.70 12.66
CA ASP A 117 -6.63 13.31 14.07
C ASP A 117 -6.19 14.47 14.98
N TYR A 118 -5.13 15.18 14.61
CA TYR A 118 -4.67 16.39 15.32
C TYR A 118 -5.72 17.50 15.34
N PHE A 119 -6.36 17.80 14.19
CA PHE A 119 -7.40 18.83 14.11
C PHE A 119 -8.72 18.45 14.81
N ASN A 120 -9.01 17.16 14.98
CA ASN A 120 -10.17 16.73 15.79
C ASN A 120 -9.88 16.76 17.30
N PHE A 121 -8.61 16.92 17.70
CA PHE A 121 -8.19 16.97 19.10
C PHE A 121 -8.15 18.40 19.68
N ILE A 122 -8.08 19.42 18.81
CA ILE A 122 -8.20 20.85 19.14
C ILE A 122 -9.67 21.26 19.10
#